data_AF-U1QDT9-F1
#
_entry.id   AF-U1QDT9-F1
#
_cell.length_a   1.000
_cell.length_b   1.000
_cell.length_c   1.000
_cell.angle_alpha   90.00
_cell.angle_beta   90.00
_cell.angle_gamma   90.00
#
_symmetry.space_group_name_H-M   'P 1'
#
loop_
_entity.id
_entity.type
_entity.pdbx_description
1 polymer ?
#
loop_
_entity_poly.entity_id
_entity_poly.type
_entity_poly.pdbx_seq_one_letter_code
_entity_poly.pdbx_strand_id
1 'polypeptide(L)'
;MAAPLGPRLREESARQQALQTLMVILNQTYGVRSLVMERRQKAQDDKDQRSAAIAVNSGMVARDFKLTHRFGGNERKLWVPDQVLGAFGDAQAGMSAGWELIERLVRVEKISPR
;
A
#
# COMPACT_ATOMS: atom_id res chain seq x y z
N MET A 1 -1.66 7.74 -18.81
CA MET A 1 -1.31 6.35 -18.51
C MET A 1 0.14 6.33 -18.03
N ALA A 2 0.39 6.14 -16.74
CA ALA A 2 1.76 6.04 -16.22
C ALA A 2 2.30 4.63 -16.56
N ALA A 3 3.40 4.58 -17.31
CA ALA A 3 4.09 3.33 -17.62
C ALA A 3 4.98 2.89 -16.43
N PRO A 4 5.16 1.59 -16.19
CA PRO A 4 5.95 1.10 -15.07
C PRO A 4 7.45 1.37 -15.30
N LEU A 5 8.15 1.86 -14.27
CA LEU A 5 9.57 2.14 -14.29
C LEU A 5 10.36 0.88 -13.89
N GLY A 6 10.34 -0.18 -14.73
CA GLY A 6 11.22 -1.33 -14.57
C GLY A 6 10.70 -2.68 -15.07
N PRO A 7 11.53 -3.75 -15.03
CA PRO A 7 11.07 -5.09 -15.34
C PRO A 7 10.05 -5.58 -14.29
N ARG A 8 8.86 -5.98 -14.74
CA ARG A 8 7.67 -6.37 -13.91
C ARG A 8 7.97 -7.28 -12.71
N LEU A 9 8.98 -8.14 -12.80
CA LEU A 9 9.40 -9.04 -11.71
C LEU A 9 10.00 -8.30 -10.50
N ARG A 10 10.76 -7.23 -10.74
CA ARG A 10 11.30 -6.39 -9.65
C ARG A 10 10.21 -5.55 -9.00
N GLU A 11 9.24 -5.08 -9.79
CA GLU A 11 8.11 -4.30 -9.30
C GLU A 11 7.21 -5.10 -8.36
N GLU A 12 6.88 -6.34 -8.73
CA GLU A 12 6.03 -7.17 -7.86
C GLU A 12 6.78 -7.61 -6.59
N SER A 13 8.10 -7.77 -6.62
CA SER A 13 8.89 -8.07 -5.42
C SER A 13 8.96 -6.85 -4.48
N ALA A 14 9.25 -5.67 -5.03
CA ALA A 14 9.23 -4.41 -4.28
C ALA A 14 7.83 -4.15 -3.68
N ARG A 15 6.76 -4.43 -4.42
CA ARG A 15 5.39 -4.32 -3.91
C ARG A 15 5.15 -5.26 -2.73
N GLN A 16 5.55 -6.53 -2.81
CA GLN A 16 5.33 -7.46 -1.69
C GLN A 16 6.06 -6.99 -0.43
N GLN A 17 7.28 -6.46 -0.56
CA GLN A 17 8.01 -5.88 0.56
C GLN A 17 7.32 -4.62 1.11
N ALA A 18 6.77 -3.78 0.21
CA ALA A 18 5.98 -2.62 0.59
C ALA A 18 4.70 -3.01 1.35
N LEU A 19 3.99 -4.03 0.88
CA LEU A 19 2.79 -4.54 1.54
C LEU A 19 3.11 -5.11 2.92
N GLN A 20 4.18 -5.89 3.06
CA GLN A 20 4.58 -6.42 4.36
C GLN A 20 4.89 -5.30 5.36
N THR A 21 5.67 -4.30 4.94
CA THR A 21 5.99 -3.14 5.77
C THR A 21 4.74 -2.36 6.16
N LEU A 22 3.83 -2.13 5.19
CA LEU A 22 2.57 -1.45 5.41
C LEU A 22 1.70 -2.19 6.45
N MET A 23 1.53 -3.50 6.32
CA MET A 23 0.73 -4.29 7.26
C MET A 23 1.29 -4.20 8.69
N VAL A 24 2.61 -4.29 8.85
CA VAL A 24 3.28 -4.19 10.16
C VAL A 24 3.04 -2.81 10.77
N ILE A 25 3.26 -1.74 10.02
CA ILE A 25 3.07 -0.36 10.50
C ILE A 25 1.61 -0.13 10.90
N LEU A 26 0.66 -0.49 10.03
CA LEU A 26 -0.77 -0.31 10.29
C LEU A 26 -1.21 -1.09 11.54
N ASN A 27 -0.77 -2.34 11.69
CA ASN A 27 -1.14 -3.15 12.83
C ASN A 27 -0.48 -2.67 14.14
N GLN A 28 0.82 -2.39 14.12
CA GLN A 28 1.58 -2.11 15.35
C GLN A 28 1.48 -0.66 15.80
N THR A 29 1.50 0.30 14.86
CA THR A 29 1.45 1.73 15.19
C THR A 29 0.02 2.22 15.35
N TYR A 30 -0.90 1.74 14.50
CA TYR A 30 -2.26 2.28 14.41
C TYR A 30 -3.34 1.29 14.91
N GLY A 31 -2.96 0.09 15.35
CA GLY A 31 -3.91 -0.91 15.85
C GLY A 31 -4.86 -1.46 14.78
N VAL A 32 -4.55 -1.27 13.50
CA VAL A 32 -5.43 -1.68 12.40
C VAL A 32 -5.50 -3.20 12.33
N ARG A 33 -6.73 -3.73 12.32
CA ARG A 33 -7.02 -5.17 12.17
C ARG A 33 -7.57 -5.55 10.80
N SER A 34 -8.00 -4.59 9.99
CA SER A 34 -8.52 -4.87 8.66
C SER A 34 -7.96 -3.88 7.65
N LEU A 35 -7.33 -4.42 6.61
CA LEU A 35 -6.82 -3.69 5.47
C LEU A 35 -7.63 -4.05 4.23
N VAL A 36 -8.20 -3.04 3.57
CA VAL A 36 -8.87 -3.19 2.28
C VAL A 36 -7.96 -2.60 1.22
N MET A 37 -7.59 -3.41 0.23
CA MET A 37 -6.83 -2.97 -0.92
C MET A 37 -7.70 -2.94 -2.18
N GLU A 38 -7.29 -2.15 -3.16
CA GLU A 38 -7.90 -2.23 -4.47
C GLU A 38 -7.60 -3.58 -5.14
N ARG A 39 -8.66 -4.18 -5.69
CA ARG A 39 -8.62 -5.42 -6.45
C ARG A 39 -7.86 -5.22 -7.77
N ARG A 40 -6.94 -6.14 -8.07
CA ARG A 40 -6.18 -6.18 -9.33
C ARG A 40 -6.49 -7.48 -10.06
N GLN A 41 -5.47 -8.08 -10.69
CA GLN A 41 -5.60 -9.42 -11.26
C GLN A 41 -5.66 -10.45 -10.14
N LYS A 42 -6.50 -11.48 -10.32
CA LYS A 42 -6.71 -12.57 -9.35
C LYS A 42 -5.39 -13.14 -8.78
N ALA A 43 -4.40 -13.40 -9.63
CA ALA A 43 -3.12 -13.95 -9.21
C ALA A 43 -2.32 -13.00 -8.29
N GLN A 44 -2.45 -11.69 -8.50
CA GLN A 44 -1.79 -10.68 -7.67
C GLN A 44 -2.50 -10.52 -6.33
N ASP A 45 -3.84 -10.52 -6.32
CA ASP A 45 -4.62 -10.49 -5.09
C ASP A 45 -4.36 -11.73 -4.23
N ASP A 46 -4.26 -12.91 -4.84
CA ASP A 46 -3.94 -14.17 -4.16
C ASP A 46 -2.54 -14.13 -3.55
N LYS A 47 -1.58 -13.46 -4.21
CA LYS A 47 -0.23 -13.26 -3.67
C LYS A 47 -0.25 -12.36 -2.44
N ASP A 48 -0.99 -11.26 -2.49
CA ASP A 48 -1.18 -10.35 -1.35
C ASP A 48 -1.82 -11.08 -0.16
N GLN A 49 -2.83 -11.92 -0.40
CA GLN A 49 -3.47 -12.74 0.64
C GLN A 49 -2.50 -13.76 1.26
N ARG A 50 -1.66 -14.42 0.46
CA ARG A 50 -0.63 -15.33 0.98
C ARG A 50 0.37 -14.60 1.86
N SER A 51 0.81 -13.41 1.45
CA SER A 51 1.72 -12.58 2.25
C SER A 51 1.11 -12.17 3.60
N ALA A 52 -0.19 -11.83 3.61
CA ALA A 52 -0.92 -11.55 4.86
C ALA A 52 -1.03 -12.79 5.76
N ALA A 53 -1.35 -13.96 5.19
CA ALA A 53 -1.41 -15.21 5.95
C ALA A 53 -0.06 -15.59 6.57
N ILE A 54 1.04 -15.41 5.82
CA ILE A 54 2.40 -15.61 6.35
C ILE A 54 2.67 -14.65 7.50
N ALA A 55 2.33 -13.37 7.37
CA ALA A 55 2.56 -12.36 8.41
C ALA A 55 1.76 -12.63 9.69
N VAL A 56 0.55 -13.14 9.57
CA VAL A 56 -0.28 -13.58 10.70
C VAL A 56 0.35 -14.80 11.38
N ASN A 57 0.72 -15.82 10.59
CA ASN A 57 1.27 -17.08 11.12
C ASN A 57 2.65 -16.90 11.76
N SER A 58 3.46 -15.96 11.27
CA SER A 58 4.76 -15.63 11.85
C SER A 58 4.68 -14.68 13.05
N GLY A 59 3.49 -14.15 13.38
CA GLY A 59 3.29 -13.20 14.47
C GLY A 59 3.79 -11.77 14.17
N MET A 60 4.10 -11.44 12.91
CA MET A 60 4.46 -10.07 12.52
C MET A 60 3.29 -9.09 12.68
N VAL A 61 2.07 -9.58 12.45
CA VAL A 61 0.81 -8.87 12.70
C VAL A 61 -0.10 -9.69 13.60
N ALA A 62 -1.17 -9.09 14.11
CA ALA A 62 -2.08 -9.79 15.00
C ALA A 62 -2.84 -10.93 14.32
N ARG A 63 -3.26 -11.92 15.13
CA ARG A 63 -3.95 -13.13 14.65
C ARG A 63 -5.28 -12.86 13.95
N ASP A 64 -5.96 -11.78 14.32
CA ASP A 64 -7.22 -11.32 13.76
C ASP A 64 -7.05 -10.33 12.60
N PHE A 65 -5.81 -10.09 12.13
CA PHE A 65 -5.55 -9.21 11.00
C PHE A 65 -6.11 -9.79 9.69
N LYS A 66 -6.88 -9.00 8.94
CA LYS A 66 -7.53 -9.40 7.68
C LYS A 66 -7.16 -8.47 6.54
N LEU A 67 -6.63 -9.04 5.47
CA LEU A 67 -6.44 -8.36 4.19
C LEU A 67 -7.54 -8.78 3.21
N THR A 68 -8.24 -7.82 2.63
CA THR A 68 -9.30 -8.06 1.65
C THR A 68 -9.17 -7.13 0.45
N HIS A 69 -9.82 -7.49 -0.66
CA HIS A 69 -9.80 -6.70 -1.90
C HIS A 69 -11.20 -6.25 -2.31
N ARG A 70 -11.29 -5.03 -2.83
CA ARG A 70 -12.51 -4.42 -3.37
C ARG A 70 -12.20 -3.66 -4.66
N PHE A 71 -13.16 -3.60 -5.59
CA PHE A 71 -13.02 -2.73 -6.76
C PHE A 71 -13.10 -1.27 -6.33
N GLY A 72 -12.27 -0.39 -6.90
CA GLY A 72 -12.26 1.04 -6.57
C GLY A 72 -13.63 1.73 -6.74
N GLY A 73 -14.46 1.25 -7.68
CA GLY A 73 -15.83 1.76 -7.85
C GLY A 73 -16.79 1.45 -6.70
N ASN A 74 -16.47 0.44 -5.88
CA ASN A 74 -17.33 -0.02 -4.77
C ASN A 74 -16.90 0.53 -3.41
N GLU A 75 -15.68 1.08 -3.29
CA GLU A 75 -15.17 1.68 -2.07
C GLU A 75 -14.40 2.96 -2.41
N ARG A 76 -15.08 4.11 -2.27
CA ARG A 76 -14.53 5.43 -2.65
C ARG A 76 -13.27 5.79 -1.86
N LYS A 77 -13.09 5.24 -0.66
CA LYS A 77 -11.89 5.51 0.16
C LYS A 77 -10.62 4.95 -0.47
N LEU A 78 -10.73 3.99 -1.40
CA LEU A 78 -9.58 3.46 -2.13
C LEU A 78 -8.93 4.49 -3.06
N TRP A 79 -9.59 5.61 -3.36
CA TRP A 79 -9.04 6.66 -4.25
C TRP A 79 -8.17 7.67 -3.51
N VAL A 80 -8.27 7.74 -2.18
CA VAL A 80 -7.49 8.70 -1.37
C VAL A 80 -5.98 8.45 -1.52
N PRO A 81 -5.47 7.20 -1.45
CA PRO A 81 -4.06 6.92 -1.70
C PRO A 81 -3.56 7.43 -3.06
N ASP A 82 -4.36 7.36 -4.13
CA ASP A 82 -3.95 7.85 -5.44
C ASP A 82 -3.81 9.38 -5.48
N GLN A 83 -4.71 10.10 -4.82
CA GLN A 83 -4.62 11.56 -4.69
C GLN A 83 -3.39 11.98 -3.87
N VAL A 84 -3.12 11.27 -2.78
CA VAL A 84 -1.93 11.49 -1.94
C VAL A 84 -0.65 11.24 -2.76
N LEU A 85 -0.61 10.16 -3.53
CA LEU A 85 0.54 9.81 -4.37
C LEU A 85 0.76 10.83 -5.49
N GLY A 86 -0.32 11.33 -6.12
CA GLY A 86 -0.27 12.40 -7.11
C GLY A 86 0.34 13.68 -6.54
N ALA A 87 -0.21 14.17 -5.42
CA ALA A 87 0.32 15.36 -4.75
C ALA A 87 1.79 15.20 -4.32
N PHE A 88 2.17 14.02 -3.84
CA PHE A 88 3.56 13.71 -3.49
C PHE A 88 4.49 13.72 -4.72
N GLY A 89 4.02 13.22 -5.86
CA GLY A 89 4.75 13.28 -7.13
C GLY A 89 4.92 14.70 -7.64
N ASP A 90 3.87 15.51 -7.59
CA ASP A 90 3.90 16.93 -7.98
C ASP A 90 4.88 17.72 -7.11
N ALA A 91 4.88 17.47 -5.79
CA ALA A 91 5.84 18.09 -4.88
C ALA A 91 7.30 17.71 -5.21
N GLN A 92 7.56 16.46 -5.59
CA GLN A 92 8.90 16.06 -6.06
C GLN A 92 9.30 16.73 -7.38
N ALA A 93 8.32 17.09 -8.22
CA ALA A 93 8.53 17.85 -9.44
C ALA A 93 8.60 19.38 -9.21
N GLY A 94 8.52 19.85 -7.95
CA GLY A 94 8.60 21.26 -7.59
C GLY A 94 7.25 21.99 -7.48
N MET A 95 6.13 21.28 -7.60
CA MET A 95 4.76 21.82 -7.45
C MET A 95 4.17 21.36 -6.11
N SER A 96 4.51 22.04 -5.01
CA SER A 96 4.20 21.59 -3.64
C SER A 96 2.81 21.94 -3.12
N ALA A 97 2.07 22.84 -3.77
CA ALA A 97 0.84 23.43 -3.23
C ALA A 97 -0.20 22.38 -2.79
N GLY A 98 -0.36 21.29 -3.55
CA GLY A 98 -1.27 20.20 -3.17
C GLY A 98 -0.76 19.35 -2.00
N TRP A 99 0.56 19.16 -1.92
CA TRP A 99 1.20 18.35 -0.88
C TRP A 99 1.21 19.02 0.49
N GLU A 100 1.48 20.33 0.53
CA GLU A 100 1.50 21.14 1.77
C GLU A 100 0.17 21.06 2.55
N LEU A 101 -0.94 20.84 1.86
CA LEU A 101 -2.26 20.69 2.48
C LEU A 101 -2.43 19.37 3.25
N ILE A 102 -1.73 18.32 2.85
CA ILE A 102 -1.98 16.95 3.33
C ILE A 102 -0.76 16.32 4.03
N GLU A 103 0.44 16.89 3.89
CA GLU A 103 1.69 16.28 4.37
C GLU A 103 1.65 15.94 5.86
N ARG A 104 0.96 16.75 6.67
CA ARG A 104 0.83 16.55 8.12
C ARG A 104 -0.05 15.36 8.49
N LEU A 105 -0.84 14.86 7.55
CA LEU A 105 -1.76 13.73 7.70
C LEU A 105 -1.20 12.44 7.06
N VAL A 106 -0.06 12.54 6.36
CA VAL A 106 0.50 11.44 5.57
C VAL A 106 1.84 11.00 6.17
N ARG A 107 1.99 9.69 6.36
CA ARG A 107 3.26 9.07 6.71
C ARG A 107 3.86 8.44 5.46
N VAL A 108 5.07 8.89 5.07
CA VAL A 108 5.81 8.34 3.92
C VAL A 108 6.92 7.43 4.42
N GLU A 109 6.93 6.19 3.95
CA GLU A 109 7.95 5.20 4.28
C GLU A 109 8.74 4.84 3.02
N LYS A 110 10.07 5.05 3.07
CA LYS A 110 10.97 4.66 1.98
C LYS A 110 11.50 3.27 2.25
N ILE A 111 11.18 2.34 1.37
CA ILE A 111 11.58 0.94 1.49
C ILE A 111 12.64 0.67 0.43
N SER A 112 13.86 0.37 0.87
CA SER A 112 14.90 -0.11 -0.01
C SER A 112 14.64 -1.60 -0.30
N PRO A 113 14.30 -1.98 -1.54
CA PRO A 113 14.16 -3.38 -1.88
C PRO A 113 15.51 -4.09 -1.69
N ARG A 114 15.49 -5.25 -1.03
CA ARG A 114 16.68 -6.10 -0.88
C ARG A 114 16.93 -6.93 -2.13
#